data_AF-M4VMW2-F1
#
_entry.id   AF-M4VMW2-F1
#
_cell.length_a   1.000
_cell.length_b   1.000
_cell.length_c   1.000
_cell.angle_alpha   90.00
_cell.angle_beta   90.00
_cell.angle_gamma   90.00
#
_symmetry.space_group_name_H-M   'P 1'
#
loop_
_entity.id
_entity.type
_entity.pdbx_description
1 polymer ?
#
loop_
_entity_poly.entity_id
_entity_poly.type
_entity_poly.pdbx_seq_one_letter_code
_entity_poly.pdbx_strand_id
1 'polypeptide(L)'
;MDSYLLSCLSSVSCQLDSRQRVVLQNILNGLPSERLNQNLIQFYSESNYPGFFVIDSEVKVAKTGSTPGSPIYINTDMIYTLDHIGYKVPIGIPEILAILIHELGHHYGSESHEFLDLLGVRVGMFISQQSYMTAPLPWMRGFGISAINTSNDVTTFPDVMLFLGDEAINISEEVKKSALCLYQLYFGAETETRRPTGIFMYNLHWSFAKQRGDLSSDLTMTALVTYNCEYGLSYKSGRQEHSLMVRLKARPSKTGVGYNVKRVMVEQKDGATYTPRR
;
A
#
# COMPACT_ATOMS: atom_id res chain seq x y z
N MET A 1 5.30 -0.63 6.08
CA MET A 1 4.92 -0.60 7.51
C MET A 1 5.28 0.72 8.15
N ASP A 2 6.54 1.16 8.11
CA ASP A 2 7.02 2.40 8.74
C ASP A 2 6.22 3.61 8.28
N SER A 3 6.02 3.72 6.97
CA SER A 3 5.18 4.73 6.34
C SER A 3 3.77 4.74 6.93
N TYR A 4 3.14 3.58 7.10
CA TYR A 4 1.79 3.45 7.68
C TYR A 4 1.73 3.86 9.15
N LEU A 5 2.73 3.46 9.95
CA LEU A 5 2.79 3.82 11.37
C LEU A 5 3.05 5.32 11.55
N LEU A 6 4.03 5.88 10.84
CA LEU A 6 4.34 7.32 10.85
C LEU A 6 3.10 8.16 10.51
N SER A 7 2.33 7.70 9.53
CA SER A 7 1.15 8.43 9.08
C SER A 7 -0.02 8.34 10.00
N CYS A 8 -0.24 7.17 10.62
CA CYS A 8 -1.23 7.06 11.68
C CYS A 8 -0.83 7.93 12.89
N LEU A 9 0.44 7.93 13.29
CA LEU A 9 0.95 8.75 14.40
C LEU A 9 0.81 10.26 14.12
N SER A 10 1.04 10.69 12.88
CA SER A 10 0.95 12.10 12.48
C SER A 10 -0.48 12.57 12.18
N SER A 11 -1.44 11.65 11.99
CA SER A 11 -2.81 12.00 11.64
C SER A 11 -3.77 11.96 12.82
N VAL A 12 -4.57 13.03 12.96
CA VAL A 12 -5.72 13.07 13.89
C VAL A 12 -6.80 12.07 13.47
N SER A 13 -6.91 11.74 12.17
CA SER A 13 -7.92 10.79 11.67
C SER A 13 -7.65 9.33 12.06
N CYS A 14 -6.44 8.99 12.53
CA CYS A 14 -6.17 7.66 13.07
C CYS A 14 -6.81 7.45 14.47
N GLN A 15 -7.25 8.53 15.13
CA GLN A 15 -8.01 8.49 16.39
C GLN A 15 -7.30 7.71 17.51
N LEU A 16 -5.98 7.83 17.62
CA LEU A 16 -5.22 7.22 18.71
C LEU A 16 -5.37 8.02 20.01
N ASP A 17 -5.57 7.32 21.13
CA ASP A 17 -5.39 7.92 22.46
C ASP A 17 -3.90 8.04 22.83
N SER A 18 -3.61 8.64 23.99
CA SER A 18 -2.22 8.87 24.45
C SER A 18 -1.45 7.57 24.69
N ARG A 19 -2.10 6.53 25.23
CA ARG A 19 -1.46 5.23 25.52
C ARG A 19 -1.15 4.50 24.21
N GLN A 20 -2.13 4.43 23.31
CA GLN A 20 -1.97 3.84 21.98
C GLN A 20 -0.86 4.52 21.17
N ARG A 21 -0.79 5.85 21.22
CA ARG A 21 0.28 6.61 20.56
C ARG A 21 1.66 6.22 21.08
N VAL A 22 1.82 6.02 22.39
CA VAL A 22 3.10 5.58 22.98
C VAL A 22 3.48 4.19 22.50
N VAL A 23 2.55 3.24 22.54
CA VAL A 23 2.81 1.86 22.08
C VAL A 23 3.18 1.84 20.59
N LEU A 24 2.43 2.55 19.76
CA LEU A 24 2.70 2.60 18.32
C LEU A 24 4.03 3.30 18.00
N GLN A 25 4.41 4.32 18.78
CA GLN A 25 5.71 4.98 18.67
C GLN A 25 6.86 4.03 19.08
N ASN A 26 6.67 3.22 20.11
CA ASN A 26 7.66 2.22 20.53
C ASN A 26 7.85 1.16 19.45
N ILE A 27 6.76 0.64 18.87
CA ILE A 27 6.81 -0.28 17.72
C ILE A 27 7.60 0.36 16.58
N LEU A 28 7.24 1.58 16.16
CA LEU A 28 7.91 2.29 15.08
C LEU A 28 9.42 2.47 15.33
N ASN A 29 9.79 2.90 16.53
CA ASN A 29 11.20 3.09 16.92
C ASN A 29 11.96 1.77 16.98
N GLY A 30 11.26 0.68 17.26
CA GLY A 30 11.80 -0.67 17.37
C GLY A 30 11.99 -1.40 16.04
N LEU A 31 11.22 -1.06 15.01
CA LEU A 31 11.27 -1.72 13.68
C LEU A 31 12.68 -1.89 13.09
N PRO A 32 13.62 -0.93 13.19
CA PRO A 32 14.99 -1.14 12.72
C PRO A 32 15.69 -2.33 13.38
N SER A 33 15.46 -2.56 14.68
CA SER A 33 16.02 -3.68 15.43
C SER A 33 15.35 -4.99 15.06
N GLU A 34 14.02 -4.99 14.88
CA GLU A 34 13.27 -6.18 14.43
C GLU A 34 13.78 -6.71 13.09
N ARG A 35 14.11 -5.80 12.17
CA ARG A 35 14.62 -6.11 10.83
C ARG A 35 16.00 -6.77 10.80
N LEU A 36 16.75 -6.70 11.90
CA LEU A 36 18.02 -7.42 12.01
C LEU A 36 17.79 -8.94 12.01
N ASN A 37 16.61 -9.39 12.43
CA ASN A 37 16.20 -10.78 12.31
C ASN A 37 15.61 -11.05 10.91
N GLN A 38 16.38 -11.72 10.06
CA GLN A 38 15.92 -12.14 8.72
C GLN A 38 14.76 -13.13 8.74
N ASN A 39 14.55 -13.81 9.88
CA ASN A 39 13.48 -14.78 10.10
C ASN A 39 12.40 -14.23 11.06
N LEU A 40 12.22 -12.91 11.10
CA LEU A 40 11.23 -12.25 11.93
C LEU A 40 9.83 -12.76 11.63
N ILE A 41 9.45 -12.87 10.35
CA ILE A 41 8.12 -13.36 9.96
C ILE A 41 8.28 -14.76 9.39
N GLN A 42 7.54 -15.72 9.95
CA GLN A 42 7.55 -17.10 9.49
C GLN A 42 6.13 -17.60 9.28
N PHE A 43 5.91 -18.34 8.19
CA PHE A 43 4.61 -18.85 7.81
C PHE A 43 4.48 -20.34 8.15
N TYR A 44 3.48 -20.70 8.96
CA TYR A 44 3.17 -22.07 9.33
C TYR A 44 1.69 -22.35 9.11
N SER A 45 1.31 -23.62 8.99
CA SER A 45 -0.09 -24.04 8.88
C SER A 45 -0.44 -24.83 10.13
N GLU A 46 -1.53 -24.47 10.80
CA GLU A 46 -2.06 -25.23 11.93
C GLU A 46 -2.47 -26.64 11.51
N SER A 47 -3.00 -26.80 10.30
CA SER A 47 -3.36 -28.11 9.75
C SER A 47 -2.15 -29.03 9.54
N ASN A 48 -0.96 -28.46 9.27
CA ASN A 48 0.29 -29.22 9.16
C ASN A 48 1.01 -29.40 10.51
N TYR A 49 0.77 -28.50 11.47
CA TYR A 49 1.37 -28.53 12.81
C TYR A 49 0.30 -28.35 13.90
N PRO A 50 -0.56 -29.36 14.14
CA PRO A 50 -1.67 -29.23 15.06
C PRO A 50 -1.23 -28.88 16.48
N GLY A 51 -1.93 -27.94 17.11
CA GLY A 51 -1.62 -27.38 18.42
C GLY A 51 -0.62 -26.23 18.41
N PHE A 52 0.00 -25.89 17.26
CA PHE A 52 1.04 -24.87 17.23
C PHE A 52 0.45 -23.47 17.48
N PHE A 53 -0.68 -23.13 16.88
CA PHE A 53 -1.36 -21.85 17.06
C PHE A 53 -2.45 -21.88 18.14
N VAL A 54 -2.58 -22.96 18.92
CA VAL A 54 -3.58 -23.06 19.98
C VAL A 54 -3.08 -22.36 21.24
N ILE A 55 -3.74 -21.26 21.62
CA ILE A 55 -3.50 -20.51 22.85
C ILE A 55 -4.85 -20.36 23.56
N ASP A 56 -4.90 -20.74 24.84
CA ASP A 56 -6.14 -20.72 25.64
C ASP A 56 -7.32 -21.48 25.00
N SER A 57 -7.01 -22.62 24.36
CA SER A 57 -7.98 -23.47 23.63
C SER A 57 -8.55 -22.85 22.34
N GLU A 58 -8.00 -21.74 21.87
CA GLU A 58 -8.38 -21.10 20.62
C GLU A 58 -7.23 -21.10 19.62
N VAL A 59 -7.54 -21.36 18.34
CA VAL A 59 -6.56 -21.22 17.26
C VAL A 59 -6.39 -19.74 16.94
N LYS A 60 -5.17 -19.24 17.05
CA LYS A 60 -4.82 -17.84 16.75
C LYS A 60 -4.31 -17.67 15.32
N VAL A 61 -4.51 -16.47 14.77
CA VAL A 61 -4.05 -16.09 13.42
C VAL A 61 -2.54 -15.87 13.37
N ALA A 62 -1.95 -15.47 14.49
CA ALA A 62 -0.53 -15.30 14.66
C ALA A 62 -0.17 -15.54 16.13
N LYS A 63 1.13 -15.72 16.40
CA LYS A 63 1.71 -15.70 17.74
C LYS A 63 3.16 -15.26 17.69
N THR A 64 3.64 -14.68 18.78
CA THR A 64 5.04 -14.28 18.93
C THR A 64 5.55 -14.44 20.37
N GLY A 65 6.83 -14.18 20.59
CA GLY A 65 7.43 -14.02 21.91
C GLY A 65 7.32 -12.58 22.43
N SER A 66 7.57 -12.37 23.72
CA SER A 66 7.41 -11.05 24.37
C SER A 66 8.67 -10.18 24.35
N THR A 67 9.61 -10.44 23.44
CA THR A 67 10.89 -9.72 23.38
C THR A 67 11.19 -9.26 21.95
N PRO A 68 11.82 -8.09 21.75
CA PRO A 68 12.19 -7.62 20.42
C PRO A 68 13.06 -8.63 19.66
N GLY A 69 12.77 -8.81 18.37
CA GLY A 69 13.43 -9.80 17.52
C GLY A 69 12.89 -11.22 17.62
N SER A 70 11.90 -11.48 18.49
CA SER A 70 11.22 -12.79 18.53
C SER A 70 10.55 -13.10 17.19
N PRO A 71 10.55 -14.36 16.71
CA PRO A 71 9.81 -14.70 15.51
C PRO A 71 8.31 -14.53 15.70
N ILE A 72 7.69 -13.84 14.75
CA ILE A 72 6.26 -13.74 14.53
C ILE A 72 5.85 -14.87 13.60
N TYR A 73 5.10 -15.82 14.13
CA TYR A 73 4.54 -16.92 13.37
C TYR A 73 3.16 -16.53 12.85
N ILE A 74 2.93 -16.67 11.55
CA ILE A 74 1.66 -16.38 10.89
C ILE A 74 0.99 -17.68 10.46
N ASN A 75 -0.27 -17.86 10.86
CA ASN A 75 -1.07 -19.02 10.52
C ASN A 75 -1.63 -18.89 9.10
N THR A 76 -1.02 -19.61 8.17
CA THR A 76 -1.40 -19.68 6.76
C THR A 76 -2.82 -20.23 6.54
N ASP A 77 -3.43 -20.89 7.52
CA ASP A 77 -4.80 -21.37 7.40
C ASP A 77 -5.83 -20.24 7.62
N MET A 78 -5.42 -19.17 8.31
CA MET A 78 -6.31 -18.09 8.76
C MET A 78 -6.11 -16.77 8.01
N ILE A 79 -5.04 -16.60 7.24
CA ILE A 79 -4.81 -15.40 6.41
C ILE A 79 -5.47 -15.47 5.02
N TYR A 80 -6.32 -16.46 4.79
CA TYR A 80 -7.15 -16.56 3.60
C TYR A 80 -8.63 -16.63 4.00
N THR A 81 -9.47 -15.93 3.24
CA THR A 81 -10.93 -16.01 3.33
C THR A 81 -11.47 -16.73 2.10
N LEU A 82 -12.69 -17.25 2.19
CA LEU A 82 -13.39 -17.79 1.03
C LEU A 82 -14.18 -16.67 0.35
N ASP A 83 -14.04 -16.57 -0.96
CA ASP A 83 -14.92 -15.71 -1.74
C ASP A 83 -16.30 -16.38 -1.97
N HIS A 84 -17.20 -15.65 -2.63
CA HIS A 84 -18.57 -16.10 -2.92
C HIS A 84 -18.70 -17.42 -3.72
N ILE A 85 -17.62 -17.90 -4.34
CA ILE A 85 -17.59 -19.13 -5.14
C ILE A 85 -16.63 -20.17 -4.53
N GLY A 86 -16.13 -19.92 -3.32
CA GLY A 86 -15.35 -20.87 -2.53
C GLY A 86 -13.84 -20.85 -2.79
N TYR A 87 -13.30 -19.86 -3.50
CA TYR A 87 -11.84 -19.73 -3.66
C TYR A 87 -11.21 -19.02 -2.47
N LYS A 88 -10.00 -19.48 -2.09
CA LYS A 88 -9.17 -18.82 -1.08
C LYS A 88 -8.64 -17.49 -1.62
N VAL A 89 -8.91 -16.40 -0.92
CA VAL A 89 -8.41 -15.06 -1.21
C VAL A 89 -7.66 -14.55 0.01
N PRO A 90 -6.43 -14.04 -0.13
CA PRO A 90 -5.68 -13.52 1.01
C PRO A 90 -6.42 -12.33 1.65
N ILE A 91 -6.29 -12.18 2.96
CA ILE A 91 -6.76 -10.98 3.66
C ILE A 91 -6.01 -9.73 3.20
N GLY A 92 -6.63 -8.57 3.36
CA GLY A 92 -6.09 -7.31 2.88
C GLY A 92 -4.90 -6.79 3.68
N ILE A 93 -4.25 -5.76 3.13
CA ILE A 93 -3.16 -5.03 3.80
C ILE A 93 -3.60 -4.49 5.18
N PRO A 94 -4.79 -3.86 5.34
CA PRO A 94 -5.25 -3.40 6.65
C PRO A 94 -5.28 -4.49 7.72
N GLU A 95 -5.76 -5.68 7.37
CA GLU A 95 -5.89 -6.82 8.28
C GLU A 95 -4.51 -7.39 8.63
N ILE A 96 -3.62 -7.55 7.65
CA ILE A 96 -2.23 -7.98 7.90
C ILE A 96 -1.51 -6.96 8.80
N LEU A 97 -1.70 -5.66 8.59
CA LEU A 97 -1.11 -4.64 9.46
C LEU A 97 -1.65 -4.72 10.88
N ALA A 98 -2.94 -4.97 11.05
CA ALA A 98 -3.53 -5.15 12.38
C ALA A 98 -2.89 -6.34 13.12
N ILE A 99 -2.73 -7.47 12.44
CA ILE A 99 -2.04 -8.66 12.98
C ILE A 99 -0.60 -8.31 13.36
N LEU A 100 0.17 -7.71 12.45
CA LEU A 100 1.58 -7.38 12.72
C LEU A 100 1.75 -6.38 13.85
N ILE A 101 0.84 -5.40 13.99
CA ILE A 101 0.86 -4.43 15.09
C ILE A 101 0.53 -5.12 16.41
N HIS A 102 -0.38 -6.08 16.43
CA HIS A 102 -0.65 -6.90 17.60
C HIS A 102 0.62 -7.63 18.04
N GLU A 103 1.22 -8.40 17.15
CA GLU A 103 2.40 -9.21 17.47
C GLU A 103 3.60 -8.33 17.88
N LEU A 104 3.90 -7.26 17.14
CA LEU A 104 4.96 -6.33 17.53
C LEU A 104 4.64 -5.58 18.83
N GLY A 105 3.37 -5.41 19.17
CA GLY A 105 2.94 -4.87 20.45
C GLY A 105 3.49 -5.69 21.63
N HIS A 106 3.46 -7.02 21.52
CA HIS A 106 4.03 -7.93 22.53
C HIS A 106 5.54 -7.77 22.70
N HIS A 107 6.26 -7.36 21.65
CA HIS A 107 7.71 -7.16 21.73
C HIS A 107 8.08 -5.93 22.56
N TYR A 108 7.22 -4.89 22.56
CA TYR A 108 7.54 -3.57 23.11
C TYR A 108 6.70 -3.17 24.32
N GLY A 109 5.96 -4.11 24.91
CA GLY A 109 5.20 -3.87 26.14
C GLY A 109 4.47 -5.10 26.64
N SER A 110 3.84 -4.96 27.80
CA SER A 110 2.96 -5.97 28.40
C SER A 110 1.51 -5.52 28.28
N GLU A 111 1.11 -5.26 27.04
CA GLU A 111 -0.25 -4.86 26.73
C GLU A 111 -1.17 -6.09 26.62
N SER A 112 -2.45 -5.92 26.95
CA SER A 112 -3.40 -7.03 26.83
C SER A 112 -3.75 -7.30 25.36
N HIS A 113 -4.20 -8.51 25.06
CA HIS A 113 -4.65 -8.88 23.71
C HIS A 113 -5.73 -7.93 23.20
N GLU A 114 -6.71 -7.56 24.04
CA GLU A 114 -7.81 -6.67 23.65
C GLU A 114 -7.31 -5.26 23.31
N PHE A 115 -6.30 -4.77 24.03
CA PHE A 115 -5.71 -3.46 23.74
C PHE A 115 -4.98 -3.48 22.39
N LEU A 116 -4.20 -4.53 22.14
CA LEU A 116 -3.42 -4.69 20.91
C LEU A 116 -4.31 -4.95 19.69
N ASP A 117 -5.39 -5.71 19.85
CA ASP A 117 -6.43 -5.90 18.83
C ASP A 117 -7.09 -4.55 18.47
N LEU A 118 -7.50 -3.77 19.47
CA LEU A 118 -8.10 -2.46 19.22
C LEU A 118 -7.11 -1.51 18.53
N LEU A 119 -5.84 -1.51 18.94
CA LEU A 119 -4.79 -0.72 18.30
C LEU A 119 -4.61 -1.13 16.83
N GLY A 120 -4.50 -2.44 16.57
CA GLY A 120 -4.39 -2.98 15.22
C GLY A 120 -5.58 -2.59 14.33
N VAL A 121 -6.81 -2.73 14.84
CA VAL A 121 -8.04 -2.33 14.14
C VAL A 121 -8.04 -0.84 13.81
N ARG A 122 -7.66 0.04 14.74
CA ARG A 122 -7.61 1.49 14.47
C ARG A 122 -6.64 1.83 13.35
N VAL A 123 -5.43 1.25 13.38
CA VAL A 123 -4.45 1.48 12.32
C VAL A 123 -4.93 0.89 11.00
N GLY A 124 -5.49 -0.32 11.00
CA GLY A 124 -6.08 -0.95 9.81
C GLY A 124 -7.19 -0.09 9.18
N MET A 125 -8.13 0.41 9.99
CA MET A 125 -9.19 1.30 9.52
C MET A 125 -8.65 2.60 8.92
N PHE A 126 -7.64 3.22 9.56
CA PHE A 126 -6.98 4.40 9.02
C PHE A 126 -6.34 4.12 7.65
N ILE A 127 -5.63 3.02 7.51
CA ILE A 127 -5.00 2.63 6.23
C ILE A 127 -6.05 2.29 5.17
N SER A 128 -7.15 1.64 5.55
CA SER A 128 -8.28 1.40 4.66
C SER A 128 -8.84 2.71 4.07
N GLN A 129 -8.96 3.77 4.88
CA GLN A 129 -9.38 5.09 4.41
C GLN A 129 -8.37 5.78 3.48
N GLN A 130 -7.09 5.45 3.59
CA GLN A 130 -6.04 5.98 2.70
C GLN A 130 -5.86 5.14 1.42
N SER A 131 -6.56 4.01 1.31
CA SER A 131 -6.43 3.06 0.22
C SER A 131 -7.49 3.30 -0.85
N TYR A 132 -7.04 3.43 -2.09
CA TYR A 132 -7.90 3.47 -3.27
C TYR A 132 -7.64 2.22 -4.10
N MET A 133 -8.63 1.33 -4.20
CA MET A 133 -8.55 0.15 -5.04
C MET A 133 -9.59 0.20 -6.15
N THR A 134 -9.18 -0.14 -7.37
CA THR A 134 -10.09 -0.25 -8.51
C THR A 134 -9.75 -1.44 -9.39
N ALA A 135 -10.78 -2.19 -9.79
CA ALA A 135 -10.69 -3.27 -10.75
C ALA A 135 -11.14 -2.79 -12.13
N PRO A 136 -10.60 -3.33 -13.25
CA PRO A 136 -11.02 -2.93 -14.59
C PRO A 136 -12.51 -3.20 -14.83
N LEU A 137 -12.99 -4.36 -14.40
CA LEU A 137 -14.37 -4.78 -14.55
C LEU A 137 -14.87 -5.33 -13.20
N PRO A 138 -16.17 -5.17 -12.86
CA PRO A 138 -16.72 -5.63 -11.58
C PRO A 138 -16.50 -7.13 -11.28
N TRP A 139 -16.37 -7.96 -12.32
CA TRP A 139 -16.15 -9.40 -12.20
C TRP A 139 -14.67 -9.82 -12.22
N MET A 140 -13.74 -8.91 -12.54
CA MET A 140 -12.30 -9.20 -12.57
C MET A 140 -11.71 -9.08 -11.16
N ARG A 141 -12.03 -10.05 -10.31
CA ARG A 141 -11.47 -10.15 -8.96
C ARG A 141 -10.00 -10.55 -9.01
N GLY A 142 -9.22 -10.07 -8.05
CA GLY A 142 -7.76 -10.24 -8.04
C GLY A 142 -7.02 -9.44 -9.11
N PHE A 143 -7.72 -8.76 -10.03
CA PHE A 143 -7.12 -7.83 -10.96
C PHE A 143 -7.47 -6.40 -10.55
N GLY A 144 -6.46 -5.58 -10.28
CA GLY A 144 -6.70 -4.19 -9.95
C GLY A 144 -5.43 -3.44 -9.60
N ILE A 145 -5.58 -2.17 -9.28
CA ILE A 145 -4.51 -1.38 -8.71
C ILE A 145 -4.99 -0.86 -7.36
N SER A 146 -4.07 -0.81 -6.39
CA SER A 146 -4.26 -0.11 -5.12
C SER A 146 -3.22 0.99 -5.01
N ALA A 147 -3.65 2.18 -4.63
CA ALA A 147 -2.76 3.24 -4.18
C ALA A 147 -3.08 3.57 -2.73
N ILE A 148 -2.07 3.52 -1.86
CA ILE A 148 -2.17 3.92 -0.47
C ILE A 148 -1.37 5.21 -0.31
N ASN A 149 -2.06 6.33 -0.12
CA ASN A 149 -1.38 7.57 0.21
C ASN A 149 -0.82 7.45 1.61
N THR A 150 0.50 7.34 1.70
CA THR A 150 1.13 7.04 2.97
C THR A 150 0.85 8.17 3.94
N SER A 151 1.01 9.45 3.60
CA SER A 151 0.64 10.59 4.43
C SER A 151 -0.05 11.70 3.62
N ASN A 152 -0.62 12.69 4.32
CA ASN A 152 -1.00 13.98 3.74
C ASN A 152 0.16 14.99 3.69
N ASP A 153 1.33 14.62 4.21
CA ASP A 153 2.56 15.43 4.16
C ASP A 153 3.04 15.60 2.71
N VAL A 154 3.51 16.81 2.40
CA VAL A 154 3.98 17.22 1.08
C VAL A 154 5.22 16.44 0.60
N THR A 155 5.92 15.76 1.50
CA THR A 155 7.16 15.01 1.22
C THR A 155 6.98 13.51 1.00
N THR A 156 5.73 13.02 1.01
CA THR A 156 5.44 11.58 0.96
C THR A 156 5.01 11.10 -0.42
N PHE A 157 5.22 9.81 -0.67
CA PHE A 157 4.88 9.14 -1.91
C PHE A 157 3.88 8.01 -1.63
N PRO A 158 2.96 7.72 -2.56
CA PRO A 158 2.00 6.65 -2.37
C PRO A 158 2.67 5.29 -2.60
N ASP A 159 2.24 4.29 -1.84
CA ASP A 159 2.53 2.90 -2.17
C ASP A 159 1.53 2.45 -3.22
N VAL A 160 2.02 1.99 -4.37
CA VAL A 160 1.20 1.58 -5.50
C VAL A 160 1.44 0.12 -5.83
N MET A 161 0.39 -0.68 -5.66
CA MET A 161 0.40 -2.13 -5.87
C MET A 161 -0.53 -2.50 -7.01
N LEU A 162 -0.04 -3.32 -7.92
CA LEU A 162 -0.82 -3.92 -8.99
C LEU A 162 -1.12 -5.38 -8.64
N PHE A 163 -2.39 -5.75 -8.66
CA PHE A 163 -2.88 -7.11 -8.41
C PHE A 163 -3.28 -7.76 -9.73
N LEU A 164 -2.83 -9.00 -9.95
CA LEU A 164 -2.97 -9.75 -11.20
C LEU A 164 -3.28 -11.22 -10.91
N GLY A 165 -4.48 -11.49 -10.42
CA GLY A 165 -4.82 -12.80 -9.87
C GLY A 165 -4.06 -13.01 -8.56
N ASP A 166 -3.12 -13.94 -8.56
CA ASP A 166 -2.34 -14.32 -7.37
C ASP A 166 -1.04 -13.52 -7.22
N GLU A 167 -0.69 -12.69 -8.21
CA GLU A 167 0.51 -11.86 -8.16
C GLU A 167 0.19 -10.44 -7.68
N ALA A 168 1.05 -9.93 -6.79
CA ALA A 168 1.05 -8.53 -6.37
C ALA A 168 2.41 -7.91 -6.74
N ILE A 169 2.38 -6.89 -7.59
CA ILE A 169 3.57 -6.20 -8.11
C ILE A 169 3.61 -4.79 -7.51
N ASN A 170 4.68 -4.47 -6.80
CA ASN A 170 4.94 -3.10 -6.34
C ASN A 170 5.46 -2.26 -7.51
N ILE A 171 4.73 -1.19 -7.86
CA ILE A 171 5.08 -0.26 -8.94
C ILE A 171 5.33 1.17 -8.43
N SER A 172 5.55 1.33 -7.12
CA SER A 172 5.72 2.63 -6.46
C SER A 172 6.93 3.39 -6.99
N GLU A 173 8.03 2.68 -7.26
CA GLU A 173 9.26 3.28 -7.79
C GLU A 173 9.09 3.71 -9.26
N GLU A 174 8.35 2.96 -10.07
CA GLU A 174 7.99 3.33 -11.44
C GLU A 174 7.14 4.60 -11.44
N VAL A 175 6.16 4.70 -10.54
CA VAL A 175 5.36 5.91 -10.33
C VAL A 175 6.24 7.10 -9.96
N LYS A 176 7.12 6.95 -8.96
CA LYS A 176 8.07 7.98 -8.53
C LYS A 176 9.01 8.43 -9.67
N LYS A 177 9.51 7.47 -10.46
CA LYS A 177 10.39 7.73 -11.62
C LYS A 177 9.67 8.32 -12.83
N SER A 178 8.35 8.20 -12.92
CA SER A 178 7.56 8.82 -13.98
C SER A 178 7.23 10.29 -13.70
N ALA A 179 7.22 10.70 -12.42
CA ALA A 179 6.72 12.01 -12.01
C ALA A 179 7.74 13.14 -12.19
N LEU A 180 7.31 14.21 -12.86
CA LEU A 180 8.07 15.42 -13.16
C LEU A 180 7.22 16.68 -12.91
N CYS A 181 7.74 17.57 -12.07
CA CYS A 181 7.27 18.94 -11.93
C CYS A 181 7.76 19.77 -13.12
N LEU A 182 6.85 20.48 -13.77
CA LEU A 182 7.16 21.33 -14.92
C LEU A 182 7.32 22.79 -14.47
N TYR A 183 8.44 23.42 -14.84
CA TYR A 183 8.73 24.82 -14.52
C TYR A 183 8.84 25.61 -15.81
N GLN A 184 7.94 26.57 -15.99
CA GLN A 184 8.08 27.56 -17.05
C GLN A 184 9.04 28.64 -16.59
N LEU A 185 10.16 28.79 -17.30
CA LEU A 185 11.07 29.89 -17.07
C LEU A 185 10.44 31.18 -17.62
N TYR A 186 10.55 32.27 -16.85
CA TYR A 186 10.25 33.61 -17.34
C TYR A 186 11.03 33.78 -18.66
N PHE A 187 10.34 34.18 -19.74
CA PHE A 187 10.79 34.19 -21.16
C PHE A 187 10.38 33.00 -22.05
N GLY A 188 9.66 31.99 -21.53
CA GLY A 188 8.74 31.16 -22.33
C GLY A 188 9.34 30.20 -23.37
N ALA A 189 10.67 30.07 -23.46
CA ALA A 189 11.32 29.21 -24.45
C ALA A 189 11.83 27.86 -23.87
N GLU A 190 12.02 27.76 -22.56
CA GLU A 190 12.58 26.56 -21.93
C GLU A 190 11.72 26.11 -20.74
N THR A 191 11.41 24.81 -20.73
CA THR A 191 10.74 24.14 -19.61
C THR A 191 11.80 23.36 -18.84
N GLU A 192 12.03 23.73 -17.58
CA GLU A 192 12.85 22.92 -16.69
C GLU A 192 11.96 21.86 -16.03
N THR A 193 12.48 20.63 -15.90
CA THR A 193 11.78 19.53 -15.21
C THR A 193 12.53 19.18 -13.94
N ARG A 194 11.83 19.06 -12.81
CA ARG A 194 12.41 18.53 -11.56
C ARG A 194 11.57 17.41 -10.99
N ARG A 195 12.16 16.60 -10.11
CA ARG A 195 11.42 15.59 -9.36
C ARG A 195 10.55 16.26 -8.30
N PRO A 196 9.31 15.79 -8.09
CA PRO A 196 8.51 16.23 -6.96
C PRO A 196 9.14 15.76 -5.64
N THR A 197 8.86 16.49 -4.57
CA THR A 197 9.21 16.09 -3.20
C THR A 197 8.18 15.14 -2.60
N GLY A 198 6.98 15.08 -3.17
CA GLY A 198 5.95 14.10 -2.82
C GLY A 198 4.83 14.05 -3.85
N ILE A 199 4.04 12.98 -3.78
CA ILE A 199 2.93 12.69 -4.70
C ILE A 199 1.72 12.26 -3.87
N PHE A 200 0.55 12.77 -4.23
CA PHE A 200 -0.73 12.29 -3.71
C PHE A 200 -1.57 11.76 -4.88
N MET A 201 -2.09 10.54 -4.78
CA MET A 201 -2.81 9.88 -5.88
C MET A 201 -4.29 9.67 -5.52
N TYR A 202 -5.19 9.95 -6.46
CA TYR A 202 -6.64 9.82 -6.29
C TYR A 202 -7.36 9.62 -7.63
N ASN A 203 -8.66 9.33 -7.59
CA ASN A 203 -9.51 9.11 -8.77
C ASN A 203 -8.95 8.09 -9.78
N LEU A 204 -8.50 6.94 -9.26
CA LEU A 204 -8.02 5.82 -10.09
C LEU A 204 -9.20 5.25 -10.88
N HIS A 205 -9.04 5.13 -12.20
CA HIS A 205 -10.05 4.54 -13.07
C HIS A 205 -9.41 3.79 -14.23
N TRP A 206 -10.08 2.74 -14.69
CA TRP A 206 -9.64 1.95 -15.83
C TRP A 206 -10.30 2.43 -17.12
N SER A 207 -9.53 2.39 -18.21
CA SER A 207 -9.97 2.61 -19.57
C SER A 207 -9.52 1.45 -20.45
N PHE A 208 -10.40 1.04 -21.37
CA PHE A 208 -10.16 -0.05 -22.29
C PHE A 208 -9.83 0.50 -23.66
N ALA A 209 -8.67 0.13 -24.21
CA ALA A 209 -8.44 0.31 -25.63
C ALA A 209 -9.32 -0.71 -26.37
N LYS A 210 -10.33 -0.24 -27.10
CA LYS A 210 -11.10 -1.10 -28.01
C LYS A 210 -10.14 -1.72 -29.01
N GLN A 211 -10.00 -3.05 -29.07
CA GLN A 211 -9.87 -3.75 -30.34
C GLN A 211 -10.22 -5.24 -30.28
N ARG A 212 -10.73 -5.69 -31.42
CA ARG A 212 -11.43 -6.96 -31.71
C ARG A 212 -10.55 -8.19 -31.46
N GLY A 213 -11.13 -9.19 -30.81
CA GLY A 213 -10.82 -10.60 -31.04
C GLY A 213 -9.50 -11.16 -30.47
N ASP A 214 -8.64 -10.35 -29.84
CA ASP A 214 -7.43 -10.83 -29.19
C ASP A 214 -7.50 -10.55 -27.68
N LEU A 215 -7.34 -11.57 -26.86
CA LEU A 215 -7.39 -11.50 -25.39
C LEU A 215 -6.14 -10.83 -24.79
N SER A 216 -5.19 -10.35 -25.61
CA SER A 216 -4.16 -9.42 -25.17
C SER A 216 -4.75 -8.01 -25.04
N SER A 217 -5.52 -7.79 -23.98
CA SER A 217 -6.07 -6.48 -23.68
C SER A 217 -4.97 -5.56 -23.14
N ASP A 218 -4.61 -4.53 -23.90
CA ASP A 218 -3.85 -3.39 -23.37
C ASP A 218 -4.77 -2.64 -22.39
N LEU A 219 -4.54 -2.86 -21.09
CA LEU A 219 -5.31 -2.22 -20.02
C LEU A 219 -4.62 -0.94 -19.61
N THR A 220 -5.38 0.15 -19.53
CA THR A 220 -4.86 1.46 -19.17
C THR A 220 -5.58 1.96 -17.94
N MET A 221 -4.86 2.04 -16.83
CA MET A 221 -5.34 2.74 -15.63
C MET A 221 -4.87 4.18 -15.67
N THR A 222 -5.77 5.10 -15.33
CA THR A 222 -5.49 6.52 -15.22
C THR A 222 -5.78 6.95 -13.79
N ALA A 223 -4.85 7.69 -13.20
CA ALA A 223 -5.02 8.33 -11.90
C ALA A 223 -4.87 9.85 -12.05
N LEU A 224 -5.55 10.61 -11.20
CA LEU A 224 -5.19 12.00 -10.94
C LEU A 224 -4.13 12.01 -9.84
N VAL A 225 -3.13 12.86 -10.02
CA VAL A 225 -2.02 12.97 -9.09
C VAL A 225 -1.73 14.43 -8.81
N THR A 226 -1.49 14.73 -7.54
CA THR A 226 -1.01 16.04 -7.09
C THR A 226 0.46 15.92 -6.72
N TYR A 227 1.31 16.62 -7.44
CA TYR A 227 2.75 16.69 -7.18
C TYR A 227 3.05 17.89 -6.29
N ASN A 228 3.80 17.66 -5.22
CA ASN A 228 4.40 18.74 -4.44
C ASN A 228 5.77 19.08 -5.04
N CYS A 229 5.92 20.31 -5.49
CA CYS A 229 7.08 20.81 -6.21
C CYS A 229 7.72 21.95 -5.41
N GLU A 230 9.05 21.93 -5.24
CA GLU A 230 9.79 23.03 -4.64
C GLU A 230 10.25 24.04 -5.70
N TYR A 231 10.02 25.33 -5.47
CA TYR A 231 10.35 26.43 -6.38
C TYR A 231 11.45 27.33 -5.78
N GLY A 232 12.56 27.47 -6.51
CA GLY A 232 13.63 28.45 -6.26
C GLY A 232 14.40 28.28 -4.94
N LEU A 233 15.31 29.22 -4.65
CA LEU A 233 16.11 29.28 -3.41
C LEU A 233 15.29 29.61 -2.15
N SER A 234 13.99 29.92 -2.29
CA SER A 234 13.14 30.43 -1.20
C SER A 234 12.15 29.41 -0.63
N TYR A 235 12.35 28.10 -0.84
CA TYR A 235 11.49 27.02 -0.29
C TYR A 235 9.98 27.23 -0.52
N LYS A 236 9.56 27.89 -1.61
CA LYS A 236 8.14 27.99 -1.92
C LYS A 236 7.68 26.65 -2.49
N SER A 237 6.81 25.94 -1.79
CA SER A 237 6.18 24.72 -2.28
C SER A 237 4.90 25.07 -3.05
N GLY A 238 4.69 24.40 -4.18
CA GLY A 238 3.48 24.52 -4.98
C GLY A 238 2.98 23.15 -5.41
N ARG A 239 1.67 23.06 -5.69
CA ARG A 239 1.02 21.84 -6.13
C ARG A 239 0.74 21.89 -7.63
N GLN A 240 1.09 20.83 -8.34
CA GLN A 240 0.71 20.65 -9.75
C GLN A 240 -0.17 19.42 -9.87
N GLU A 241 -1.31 19.55 -10.55
CA GLU A 241 -2.18 18.43 -10.86
C GLU A 241 -1.77 17.85 -12.22
N HIS A 242 -1.63 16.52 -12.26
CA HIS A 242 -1.30 15.77 -13.46
C HIS A 242 -2.18 14.53 -13.55
N SER A 243 -2.13 13.88 -14.71
CA SER A 243 -2.68 12.56 -14.89
C SER A 243 -1.54 11.56 -15.07
N LEU A 244 -1.63 10.43 -14.36
CA LEU A 244 -0.67 9.34 -14.48
C LEU A 244 -1.36 8.15 -15.12
N MET A 245 -0.74 7.57 -16.14
CA MET A 245 -1.21 6.40 -16.86
C MET A 245 -0.33 5.19 -16.54
N VAL A 246 -0.96 4.10 -16.12
CA VAL A 246 -0.32 2.78 -16.03
C VAL A 246 -0.87 1.92 -17.17
N ARG A 247 -0.02 1.59 -18.13
CA ARG A 247 -0.34 0.68 -19.23
C ARG A 247 0.19 -0.71 -18.92
N LEU A 248 -0.69 -1.68 -19.02
CA LEU A 248 -0.41 -3.08 -18.77
C LEU A 248 -0.59 -3.87 -20.05
N LYS A 249 0.50 -4.53 -20.45
CA LYS A 249 0.45 -5.53 -21.51
C LYS A 249 0.46 -6.90 -20.86
N ALA A 250 -0.71 -7.52 -20.83
CA ALA A 250 -0.91 -8.84 -20.24
C ALA A 250 -1.40 -9.84 -21.30
N ARG A 251 -1.12 -11.12 -21.08
CA ARG A 251 -1.70 -12.23 -21.86
C ARG A 251 -2.43 -13.18 -20.94
N PRO A 252 -3.52 -13.83 -21.37
CA PRO A 252 -4.14 -14.89 -20.60
C PRO A 252 -3.10 -15.95 -20.23
N SER A 253 -3.21 -16.48 -19.01
CA SER A 253 -2.40 -17.63 -18.63
C SER A 253 -2.71 -18.83 -19.53
N LYS A 254 -1.69 -19.64 -19.83
CA LYS A 254 -1.86 -20.91 -20.56
C LYS A 254 -2.75 -21.90 -19.80
N THR A 255 -2.88 -21.74 -18.48
CA THR A 255 -3.74 -22.56 -17.62
C THR A 255 -5.21 -22.11 -17.66
N GLY A 256 -5.53 -21.01 -18.35
CA GLY A 256 -6.87 -20.42 -18.38
C GLY A 256 -7.26 -19.65 -17.12
N VAL A 257 -6.39 -19.65 -16.09
CA VAL A 257 -6.61 -18.92 -14.82
C VAL A 257 -5.57 -17.80 -14.72
N GLY A 258 -6.03 -16.55 -14.73
CA GLY A 258 -5.18 -15.36 -14.56
C GLY A 258 -4.52 -14.82 -15.84
N TYR A 259 -3.63 -13.84 -15.66
CA TYR A 259 -2.93 -13.14 -16.73
C TYR A 259 -1.42 -13.06 -16.44
N ASN A 260 -0.59 -13.34 -17.44
CA ASN A 260 0.85 -13.12 -17.39
C ASN A 260 1.18 -11.70 -17.88
N VAL A 261 1.76 -10.86 -17.02
CA VAL A 261 2.22 -9.53 -17.42
C VAL A 261 3.54 -9.62 -18.17
N LYS A 262 3.56 -9.03 -19.36
CA LYS A 262 4.77 -8.88 -20.16
C LYS A 262 5.48 -7.57 -19.90
N ARG A 263 4.72 -6.52 -19.59
CA ARG A 263 5.25 -5.17 -19.43
C ARG A 263 4.27 -4.31 -18.64
N VAL A 264 4.82 -3.57 -17.68
CA VAL A 264 4.17 -2.42 -17.03
C VAL A 264 4.88 -1.17 -17.54
N MET A 265 4.12 -0.17 -17.98
CA MET A 265 4.65 1.14 -18.35
C MET A 265 3.89 2.19 -17.55
N VAL A 266 4.62 3.10 -16.91
CA VAL A 266 4.05 4.20 -16.13
C VAL A 266 4.48 5.51 -16.79
N GLU A 267 3.49 6.30 -17.22
CA GLU A 267 3.69 7.52 -17.98
C GLU A 267 2.90 8.67 -17.34
N GLN A 268 3.55 9.81 -17.12
CA GLN A 268 2.85 11.06 -16.84
C GLN A 268 2.24 11.58 -18.16
N LYS A 269 0.96 11.95 -18.12
CA LYS A 269 0.26 12.56 -19.25
C LYS A 269 0.20 14.06 -19.02
N ASP A 270 0.75 14.83 -19.95
CA ASP A 270 0.83 16.28 -19.86
C ASP A 270 -0.58 16.90 -19.77
N GLY A 271 -0.80 17.59 -18.65
CA GLY A 271 -2.04 18.30 -18.33
C GLY A 271 -1.85 19.22 -17.13
N ALA A 272 -0.65 19.76 -16.93
CA ALA A 272 -0.31 20.55 -15.75
C ALA A 272 -1.20 21.81 -15.65
N THR A 273 -2.25 21.74 -14.83
CA THR A 273 -2.95 22.94 -14.34
C THR A 273 -2.17 23.47 -13.14
N TYR A 274 -1.50 24.60 -13.34
CA TYR A 274 -0.84 25.32 -12.26
C TYR A 274 -1.89 26.07 -11.42
N THR A 275 -2.06 25.67 -10.16
CA THR A 275 -2.94 26.36 -9.23
C THR A 275 -2.08 27.09 -8.19
N PRO A 276 -1.78 28.39 -8.38
CA PRO A 276 -1.06 29.15 -7.36
C PRO A 276 -1.91 29.26 -6.11
N ARG A 277 -1.34 28.95 -4.94
CA ARG A 277 -1.98 29.27 -3.66
C ARG A 277 -1.96 30.80 -3.47
N ARG A 278 -3.14 31.38 -3.24
CA ARG A 278 -3.30 32.72 -2.66
C ARG A 278 -2.99 32.68 -1.18
#